data_AF-A0A931ITZ4-F1
#
_entry.id   AF-A0A931ITZ4-F1
#
_cell.length_a   1.000
_cell.length_b   1.000
_cell.length_c   1.000
_cell.angle_alpha   90.00
_cell.angle_beta   90.00
_cell.angle_gamma   90.00
#
_symmetry.space_group_name_H-M   'P 1'
#
loop_
_entity.id
_entity.type
_entity.pdbx_description
1 polymer ?
#
loop_
_entity_poly.entity_id
_entity_poly.type
_entity_poly.pdbx_seq_one_letter_code
_entity_poly.pdbx_strand_id
1 'polypeptide(L)'
;MDARIIIILLVCHLVRFILERNIVRNEDILMLEEGRELRGKGKIILVILTTIALVVITILSDAESNAFKWFFISLLVIAFGFNSFIEYTYRKGSKRYIVSLITMIVGVIMLYFLV
;
A
#
# COMPACT_ATOMS: atom_id res chain seq x y z
N MET A 1 11.93 -8.00 14.77
CA MET A 1 10.86 -7.23 14.10
C MET A 1 10.40 -6.17 15.07
N ASP A 2 10.77 -4.93 14.82
CA ASP A 2 10.58 -3.86 15.80
C ASP A 2 9.10 -3.53 15.98
N ALA A 3 8.65 -3.38 17.24
CA ALA A 3 7.26 -3.07 17.58
C ALA A 3 6.70 -1.85 16.83
N ARG A 4 7.59 -0.94 16.41
CA ARG A 4 7.28 0.25 15.60
C ARG A 4 6.69 -0.12 14.24
N ILE A 5 7.24 -1.12 13.55
CA ILE A 5 6.75 -1.55 12.22
C ILE A 5 5.35 -2.15 12.35
N ILE A 6 5.10 -2.92 13.42
CA ILE A 6 3.79 -3.51 13.69
C ILE A 6 2.74 -2.40 13.91
N ILE A 7 3.09 -1.36 14.68
CA ILE A 7 2.20 -0.20 14.91
C ILE A 7 1.87 0.52 13.60
N ILE A 8 2.87 0.74 12.73
CA ILE A 8 2.65 1.38 11.42
C ILE A 8 1.67 0.57 10.57
N LEU A 9 1.85 -0.75 10.49
CA LEU A 9 0.96 -1.63 9.73
C LEU A 9 -0.48 -1.57 10.27
N LEU A 10 -0.63 -1.56 11.60
CA LEU A 10 -1.92 -1.51 12.28
C LEU A 10 -2.65 -0.18 12.00
N VAL A 11 -1.93 0.95 12.06
CA VAL A 11 -2.50 2.27 11.76
C VAL A 11 -2.87 2.40 10.29
N CYS A 12 -1.99 1.98 9.37
CA CYS A 12 -2.32 1.95 7.94
C CYS A 12 -3.58 1.11 7.67
N HIS A 13 -3.73 -0.03 8.36
CA HIS A 13 -4.92 -0.86 8.22
C HIS A 13 -6.19 -0.16 8.73
N LEU A 14 -6.11 0.52 9.89
CA LEU A 14 -7.20 1.27 10.49
C LEU A 14 -7.65 2.45 9.61
N VAL A 15 -6.68 3.24 9.11
CA VAL A 15 -6.93 4.38 8.21
C VAL A 15 -7.65 3.91 6.96
N ARG A 16 -7.16 2.84 6.34
CA ARG A 16 -7.80 2.24 5.17
C ARG A 16 -9.22 1.78 5.47
N PHE A 17 -9.44 1.12 6.60
CA PHE A 17 -10.77 0.67 7.01
C PHE A 17 -11.77 1.82 7.18
N ILE A 18 -11.35 2.92 7.82
CA ILE A 18 -12.19 4.12 8.00
C ILE A 18 -12.49 4.78 6.66
N LEU A 19 -11.49 4.92 5.80
CA LEU A 19 -11.62 5.55 4.48
C LEU A 19 -12.52 4.72 3.55
N GLU A 20 -12.33 3.40 3.48
CA GLU A 20 -13.17 2.52 2.68
C GLU A 20 -14.63 2.56 3.16
N ARG A 21 -14.86 2.60 4.48
CA ARG A 21 -16.22 2.67 5.04
C ARG A 21 -16.93 4.00 4.79
N ASN A 22 -16.21 5.12 4.74
CA ASN A 22 -16.81 6.44 4.54
C ASN A 22 -16.90 6.84 3.06
N ILE A 23 -15.89 6.55 2.26
CA ILE A 23 -15.75 7.06 0.89
C ILE A 23 -16.36 6.11 -0.14
N VAL A 24 -16.21 4.79 0.05
CA VAL A 24 -16.49 3.78 -0.99
C VAL A 24 -17.86 3.11 -0.82
N ARG A 25 -18.53 3.31 0.31
CA ARG A 25 -19.71 2.56 0.75
C ARG A 25 -20.95 2.67 -0.15
N ASN A 26 -21.05 3.68 -1.01
CA ASN A 26 -22.21 3.94 -1.87
C ASN A 26 -21.88 3.98 -3.38
N GLU A 27 -20.76 3.40 -3.80
CA GLU A 27 -20.36 3.40 -5.20
C GLU A 27 -20.83 2.10 -5.88
N ASP A 28 -21.75 2.18 -6.84
CA ASP A 28 -22.05 1.07 -7.75
C ASP A 28 -20.84 0.86 -8.69
N ILE A 29 -20.10 -0.21 -8.43
CA ILE A 29 -18.78 -0.42 -9.05
C ILE A 29 -18.94 -1.06 -10.43
N LEU A 30 -18.89 -0.24 -11.48
CA LEU A 30 -18.59 -0.73 -12.83
C LEU A 30 -17.08 -0.93 -12.96
N MET A 31 -16.60 -2.15 -12.71
CA MET A 31 -15.22 -2.52 -13.07
C MET A 31 -15.18 -2.88 -14.56
N LEU A 32 -14.29 -2.23 -15.31
CA LEU A 32 -13.95 -2.69 -16.65
C LEU A 32 -13.41 -4.12 -16.58
N GLU A 33 -13.71 -4.94 -17.58
CA GLU A 33 -13.32 -6.35 -17.62
C GLU A 33 -11.78 -6.50 -17.60
N GLU A 34 -11.08 -5.63 -18.34
CA GLU A 34 -9.61 -5.46 -18.26
C GLU A 34 -9.11 -5.17 -16.83
N GLY A 35 -9.87 -4.35 -16.08
CA GLY A 35 -9.58 -4.01 -14.70
C GLY A 35 -9.71 -5.19 -13.73
N ARG A 36 -10.54 -6.20 -14.06
CA ARG A 36 -10.69 -7.42 -13.24
C ARG A 36 -9.46 -8.32 -13.40
N GLU A 37 -8.98 -8.51 -14.62
CA GLU A 37 -7.77 -9.30 -14.90
C GLU A 37 -6.51 -8.63 -14.31
N LEU A 38 -6.39 -7.30 -14.51
CA LEU A 38 -5.27 -6.52 -13.97
C LEU A 38 -5.30 -6.42 -12.45
N ARG A 39 -6.47 -6.48 -11.79
CA ARG A 39 -6.54 -6.60 -10.33
C ARG A 39 -5.99 -7.95 -9.85
N GLY A 40 -6.20 -9.02 -10.61
CA GLY A 40 -5.58 -10.33 -10.35
C GLY A 40 -4.06 -10.25 -10.44
N LYS A 41 -3.55 -9.70 -11.55
CA LYS A 41 -2.10 -9.50 -11.78
C LYS A 41 -1.48 -8.51 -10.78
N GLY A 42 -2.18 -7.44 -10.44
CA GLY A 42 -1.76 -6.44 -9.44
C GLY A 42 -1.67 -7.03 -8.03
N LYS A 43 -2.56 -7.95 -7.67
CA LYS A 43 -2.43 -8.71 -6.42
C LYS A 43 -1.18 -9.60 -6.43
N ILE A 44 -0.85 -10.24 -7.56
CA ILE A 44 0.36 -11.06 -7.69
C ILE A 44 1.61 -10.18 -7.55
N ILE A 45 1.63 -9.01 -8.20
CA ILE A 45 2.72 -8.03 -8.07
C ILE A 45 2.88 -7.57 -6.62
N LEU A 46 1.78 -7.27 -5.93
CA LEU A 46 1.82 -6.90 -4.52
C LEU A 46 2.35 -8.04 -3.65
N VAL A 47 1.91 -9.29 -3.88
CA VAL A 47 2.41 -10.46 -3.14
C VAL A 47 3.92 -10.63 -3.37
N ILE A 48 4.39 -10.51 -4.61
CA ILE A 48 5.82 -10.58 -4.93
C ILE A 48 6.60 -9.45 -4.22
N LEU A 49 6.11 -8.21 -4.28
CA LEU A 49 6.70 -7.06 -3.59
C LEU A 49 6.78 -7.26 -2.08
N THR A 50 5.73 -7.83 -1.48
CA THR A 50 5.65 -8.10 -0.04
C THR A 50 6.60 -9.23 0.36
N THR A 51 6.72 -10.27 -0.47
CA THR A 51 7.68 -11.37 -0.28
C THR A 51 9.12 -10.88 -0.38
N ILE A 52 9.43 -10.01 -1.35
CA ILE A 52 10.74 -9.37 -1.47
C ILE A 52 11.05 -8.54 -0.22
N ALA A 53 10.09 -7.75 0.26
CA ALA A 53 10.26 -6.97 1.49
C ALA A 53 10.56 -7.87 2.69
N LEU A 54 9.85 -9.01 2.85
CA LEU A 54 10.07 -9.96 3.92
C LEU A 54 11.49 -10.56 3.89
N VAL A 55 11.96 -10.96 2.71
CA VAL A 55 13.30 -11.51 2.51
C VAL A 55 14.38 -10.46 2.86
N VAL A 56 14.18 -9.21 2.43
CA VAL A 56 15.09 -8.09 2.77
C VAL A 56 15.16 -7.88 4.28
N ILE A 57 14.05 -7.93 5.01
CA ILE A 57 14.03 -7.81 6.48
C ILE A 57 14.86 -8.92 7.14
N THR A 58 14.77 -10.14 6.62
CA THR A 58 15.50 -11.29 7.21
C THR A 58 17.00 -11.24 6.95
N ILE A 59 17.44 -10.57 5.88
CA ILE A 59 18.86 -10.51 5.49
C ILE A 59 19.55 -9.25 6.05
N LEU A 60 18.83 -8.12 6.10
CA LEU A 60 19.36 -6.81 6.47
C LEU A 60 19.03 -6.41 7.92
N SER A 61 18.85 -7.37 8.82
CA SER A 61 18.54 -7.09 10.23
C SER A 61 19.62 -6.25 10.94
N ASP A 62 20.84 -6.22 10.40
CA ASP A 62 21.98 -5.42 10.89
C ASP A 62 22.35 -4.23 9.97
N ALA A 63 21.53 -3.92 8.95
CA ALA A 63 21.84 -2.83 8.03
C ALA A 63 21.64 -1.44 8.67
N GLU A 64 22.43 -0.46 8.22
CA GLU A 64 22.28 0.94 8.65
C GLU A 64 20.82 1.40 8.53
N SER A 65 20.29 1.98 9.63
CA SER A 65 18.85 2.30 9.75
C SER A 65 18.34 3.20 8.63
N ASN A 66 19.20 4.05 8.07
CA ASN A 66 18.85 4.99 7.01
C ASN A 66 18.58 4.27 5.67
N ALA A 67 19.44 3.34 5.26
CA ALA A 67 19.26 2.60 4.00
C ALA A 67 18.00 1.72 4.05
N PHE A 68 17.76 1.08 5.20
CA PHE A 68 16.56 0.30 5.47
C PHE A 68 15.30 1.16 5.31
N LYS A 69 15.26 2.33 5.96
CA LYS A 69 14.13 3.26 5.89
C LYS A 69 13.78 3.70 4.46
N TRP A 70 14.77 4.10 3.67
CA TRP A 70 14.55 4.51 2.27
C TRP A 70 14.09 3.37 1.37
N PHE A 71 14.55 2.14 1.63
CA PHE A 71 14.05 0.96 0.93
C PHE A 71 12.55 0.76 1.18
N PHE A 72 12.09 0.82 2.44
CA PHE A 72 10.67 0.66 2.77
C PHE A 72 9.80 1.77 2.21
N ILE A 73 10.26 3.02 2.26
CA ILE A 73 9.54 4.15 1.66
C ILE A 73 9.36 3.93 0.17
N SER A 74 10.43 3.56 -0.55
CA SER A 74 10.39 3.32 -1.99
C SER A 74 9.44 2.17 -2.34
N LEU A 75 9.51 1.08 -1.57
CA LEU A 75 8.67 -0.10 -1.77
C LEU A 75 7.18 0.23 -1.56
N LEU A 76 6.87 1.01 -0.52
CA LEU A 76 5.50 1.45 -0.21
C LEU A 76 4.96 2.36 -1.31
N VAL A 77 5.76 3.33 -1.78
CA VAL A 77 5.37 4.24 -2.87
C VAL A 77 5.08 3.47 -4.16
N ILE A 78 5.91 2.50 -4.52
CA ILE A 78 5.68 1.67 -5.72
C ILE A 78 4.41 0.84 -5.56
N ALA A 79 4.24 0.15 -4.43
CA ALA A 79 3.11 -0.72 -4.19
C ALA A 79 1.77 0.03 -4.18
N PHE A 80 1.65 1.09 -3.36
CA PHE A 80 0.41 1.84 -3.22
C PHE A 80 0.19 2.81 -4.39
N GLY A 81 1.25 3.36 -4.97
CA GLY A 81 1.18 4.19 -6.17
C GLY A 81 0.65 3.39 -7.36
N PHE A 82 1.16 2.18 -7.57
CA PHE A 82 0.65 1.27 -8.60
C PHE A 82 -0.80 0.87 -8.34
N ASN A 83 -1.17 0.55 -7.09
CA ASN A 83 -2.55 0.23 -6.75
C ASN A 83 -3.50 1.41 -7.00
N SER A 84 -3.09 2.63 -6.64
CA SER A 84 -3.85 3.86 -6.89
C SER A 84 -4.01 4.13 -8.39
N PHE A 85 -2.95 3.92 -9.17
CA PHE A 85 -2.98 4.11 -10.62
C PHE A 85 -3.95 3.15 -11.31
N ILE A 86 -3.93 1.85 -10.94
CA ILE A 86 -4.88 0.86 -11.44
C ILE A 86 -6.31 1.23 -11.03
N GLU A 87 -6.53 1.61 -9.77
CA GLU A 87 -7.86 1.99 -9.29
C GLU A 87 -8.41 3.22 -10.02
N TYR A 88 -7.58 4.22 -10.28
CA TYR A 88 -7.98 5.41 -11.04
C TYR A 88 -8.33 5.08 -12.50
N THR A 89 -7.49 4.26 -13.14
CA THR A 89 -7.61 3.98 -14.58
C THR A 89 -8.77 3.03 -14.88
N TYR A 90 -8.97 2.00 -14.05
CA TYR A 90 -9.86 0.88 -14.37
C TYR A 90 -11.16 0.84 -13.54
N ARG A 91 -11.29 1.64 -12.47
CA ARG A 91 -12.55 1.81 -11.72
C ARG A 91 -13.11 3.22 -11.90
N LYS A 92 -13.67 3.48 -13.09
CA LYS A 92 -14.37 4.74 -13.36
C LYS A 92 -15.58 4.86 -12.43
N GLY A 93 -15.68 5.99 -11.74
CA GLY A 93 -16.76 6.27 -10.77
C GLY A 93 -16.46 5.81 -9.34
N SER A 94 -15.30 5.17 -9.07
CA SER A 94 -14.91 4.81 -7.71
C SER A 94 -13.80 5.70 -7.16
N LYS A 95 -13.97 6.19 -5.92
CA LYS A 95 -12.98 6.96 -5.17
C LYS A 95 -11.97 6.08 -4.44
N ARG A 96 -11.89 4.78 -4.73
CA ARG A 96 -10.90 3.87 -4.12
C ARG A 96 -9.45 4.30 -4.33
N TYR A 97 -9.13 4.88 -5.49
CA TYR A 97 -7.79 5.41 -5.74
C TYR A 97 -7.39 6.47 -4.70
N ILE A 98 -8.34 7.30 -4.25
CA ILE A 98 -8.13 8.31 -3.20
C ILE A 98 -7.77 7.62 -1.88
N VAL A 99 -8.45 6.52 -1.55
CA VAL A 99 -8.14 5.74 -0.34
C VAL A 99 -6.72 5.16 -0.39
N SER A 100 -6.33 4.58 -1.53
CA SER A 100 -4.98 4.06 -1.75
C SER A 100 -3.93 5.17 -1.64
N LEU A 101 -4.19 6.34 -2.22
CA LEU A 101 -3.27 7.49 -2.21
C LEU A 101 -3.10 8.08 -0.80
N ILE A 102 -4.18 8.26 -0.04
CA ILE A 102 -4.11 8.74 1.35
C ILE A 102 -3.36 7.74 2.23
N THR A 103 -3.64 6.44 2.06
CA THR A 103 -2.96 5.38 2.82
C THR A 103 -1.45 5.38 2.50
N MET A 104 -1.07 5.62 1.24
CA MET A 104 0.33 5.77 0.84
C MET A 104 1.01 6.93 1.58
N ILE A 105 0.39 8.11 1.56
CA ILE A 105 0.95 9.32 2.20
C ILE A 105 1.12 9.09 3.71
N VAL A 106 0.12 8.54 4.38
CA VAL A 106 0.20 8.22 5.82
C VAL A 106 1.31 7.21 6.09
N GLY A 107 1.42 6.15 5.27
CA GLY A 107 2.47 5.14 5.39
C GLY A 107 3.88 5.73 5.24
N VAL A 108 4.09 6.62 4.27
CA VAL A 108 5.38 7.30 4.06
C VAL A 108 5.72 8.21 5.24
N ILE A 109 4.77 9.03 5.72
CA ILE A 109 4.98 9.91 6.87
C ILE A 109 5.36 9.08 8.10
N MET A 110 4.62 8.01 8.37
CA MET A 110 4.89 7.16 9.52
C MET A 110 6.25 6.48 9.45
N LEU A 111 6.63 5.94 8.29
CA LEU A 111 7.98 5.39 8.08
C LEU A 111 9.06 6.47 8.23
N TYR A 112 8.81 7.69 7.77
CA TYR A 112 9.77 8.77 7.87
C TYR A 112 10.00 9.26 9.31
N PHE A 113 8.98 9.23 10.17
CA PHE A 113 9.11 9.74 11.54
C PHE A 113 9.39 8.68 12.60
N LEU A 114 8.97 7.42 12.39
CA LEU A 114 8.98 6.39 13.44
C LEU A 114 10.09 5.34 13.28
N VAL A 115 10.62 5.17 12.06
CA VAL A 115 11.76 4.29 11.73
C VAL A 115 13.01 5.15 11.59
#